data_AF-A0A8T1NDK5-F1
#
_entry.id   AF-A0A8T1NDK5-F1
#
_cell.length_a   1.000
_cell.length_b   1.000
_cell.length_c   1.000
_cell.angle_alpha   90.00
_cell.angle_beta   90.00
_cell.angle_gamma   90.00
#
_symmetry.space_group_name_H-M   'P 1'
#
loop_
_entity.id
_entity.type
_entity.pdbx_description
1 polymer ?
#
loop_
_entity_poly.entity_id
_entity_poly.type
_entity_poly.pdbx_seq_one_letter_code
_entity_poly.pdbx_strand_id
1 'polypeptide(L)'
;MKEGIGHIQLSYGPIKMNSKSQDNTNGGGLDNWTRVGPISRFLITQMGFLDAKDSKAFMAPIWLLVGFFLSGLELTGAQSVGVCYGRLGNNLPSEAKVINLYKSNGIGRMRIYEPNQPTLNALRGSNIELIIGIPNNNIQALTDAAAATSWVQDNVKNYWPDVKFRYIAVGNEVHPNDAVAQFVLPAMQNISNAIAAAKLQDQIKVSTSIDTTLVENSFPPSQGSFSGAATSFINPIIKFLVRNGAPLLINVYPYFAYTGNPQSISLSYALFTSPGVVVTDPEGNRGYRNLFDALLDAHYSALEKAGAPNLKIVVSESGWPSEGGNATSVENAGTFYKNLINHVKSGTPKRPGQAIETYLFAMFDENQKSPEIEKHFGLFSRGQQPKYQISFGNANRYMFVYNSLNNNASMLCIQ
;
A
#
# COMPACT_ATOMS: atom_id res chain seq x y z
N MET A 1 -62.45 24.11 -3.26
CA MET A 1 -61.65 25.34 -2.98
C MET A 1 -60.18 24.91 -3.14
N LYS A 2 -59.36 25.42 -4.07
CA LYS A 2 -58.98 26.84 -4.36
C LYS A 2 -58.50 27.54 -3.08
N GLU A 3 -57.41 28.30 -2.97
CA GLU A 3 -56.25 28.69 -3.82
C GLU A 3 -55.17 29.27 -2.85
N GLY A 4 -53.89 29.53 -3.17
CA GLY A 4 -53.12 29.33 -4.40
C GLY A 4 -51.85 30.22 -4.47
N ILE A 5 -50.65 29.60 -4.54
CA ILE A 5 -49.37 30.15 -5.09
C ILE A 5 -48.65 31.28 -4.30
N GLY A 6 -47.31 31.16 -4.21
CA GLY A 6 -46.40 32.25 -3.83
C GLY A 6 -44.94 31.96 -4.23
N HIS A 7 -44.56 32.27 -5.46
CA HIS A 7 -43.16 32.23 -5.92
C HIS A 7 -42.41 33.51 -5.51
N ILE A 8 -41.14 33.37 -5.08
CA ILE A 8 -40.16 34.47 -5.10
C ILE A 8 -38.93 33.99 -5.87
N GLN A 9 -38.53 34.77 -6.87
CA GLN A 9 -37.48 34.47 -7.83
C GLN A 9 -36.40 35.55 -7.70
N LEU A 10 -35.20 35.19 -7.24
CA LEU A 10 -34.07 36.12 -7.16
C LEU A 10 -33.27 36.09 -8.45
N SER A 11 -33.42 37.15 -9.24
CA SER A 11 -32.63 37.41 -10.45
C SER A 11 -31.40 38.25 -10.09
N TYR A 12 -30.22 37.84 -10.56
CA TYR A 12 -29.04 38.69 -10.63
C TYR A 12 -28.60 38.81 -12.09
N GLY A 13 -28.75 40.01 -12.65
CA GLY A 13 -28.36 40.33 -14.02
C GLY A 13 -26.86 40.60 -14.19
N PRO A 14 -26.35 40.60 -15.44
CA PRO A 14 -24.93 40.73 -15.72
C PRO A 14 -24.42 42.18 -15.52
N ILE A 15 -23.29 42.32 -14.83
CA ILE A 15 -22.58 43.60 -14.67
C ILE A 15 -21.80 43.90 -15.94
N LYS A 16 -22.18 44.97 -16.66
CA LYS A 16 -21.35 45.58 -17.70
C LYS A 16 -20.23 46.40 -17.05
N MET A 17 -18.97 46.11 -17.38
CA MET A 17 -17.88 47.07 -17.16
C MET A 17 -17.70 47.92 -18.42
N ASN A 18 -17.73 49.25 -18.23
CA ASN A 18 -17.49 50.22 -19.29
C ASN A 18 -16.00 50.25 -19.65
N SER A 19 -15.69 50.28 -20.95
CA SER A 19 -14.41 50.76 -21.43
C SER A 19 -14.39 52.29 -21.47
N LYS A 20 -13.33 52.91 -20.94
CA LYS A 20 -12.79 54.17 -21.47
C LYS A 20 -11.35 54.35 -21.04
N SER A 21 -10.55 54.79 -22.01
CA SER A 21 -9.11 55.00 -21.92
C SER A 21 -8.76 56.25 -21.12
N GLN A 22 -7.55 56.23 -20.53
CA GLN A 22 -6.68 57.39 -20.55
C GLN A 22 -5.22 56.94 -20.50
N ASP A 23 -4.46 57.28 -21.54
CA ASP A 23 -3.01 57.19 -21.52
C ASP A 23 -2.45 58.22 -20.53
N ASN A 24 -1.38 57.86 -19.82
CA ASN A 24 -0.36 58.85 -19.53
C ASN A 24 1.01 58.18 -19.33
N THR A 25 1.96 58.55 -20.19
CA THR A 25 3.36 58.13 -20.13
C THR A 25 4.11 58.95 -19.09
N ASN A 26 4.89 58.31 -18.21
CA ASN A 26 6.28 58.66 -17.90
C ASN A 26 6.88 57.69 -16.87
N GLY A 27 8.18 57.41 -16.99
CA GLY A 27 8.84 56.31 -16.30
C GLY A 27 9.47 56.65 -14.95
N GLY A 28 9.98 55.62 -14.28
CA GLY A 28 10.82 55.72 -13.08
C GLY A 28 10.72 54.48 -12.19
N GLY A 29 11.86 54.03 -11.65
CA GLY A 29 11.89 53.12 -10.50
C GLY A 29 11.97 51.62 -10.80
N LEU A 30 13.21 51.12 -10.89
CA LEU A 30 13.53 49.81 -10.33
C LEU A 30 13.19 49.82 -8.82
N ASP A 31 12.64 48.72 -8.30
CA ASP A 31 12.97 48.09 -7.00
C ASP A 31 11.78 47.40 -6.33
N ASN A 32 11.68 46.08 -6.50
CA ASN A 32 11.19 45.14 -5.47
C ASN A 32 11.43 43.67 -5.90
N TRP A 33 12.68 43.19 -5.79
CA TRP A 33 13.09 41.81 -6.15
C TRP A 33 13.62 40.99 -4.94
N THR A 34 12.85 40.96 -3.84
CA THR A 34 13.24 40.31 -2.57
C THR A 34 12.36 39.12 -2.16
N ARG A 35 11.72 38.42 -3.11
CA ARG A 35 10.92 37.22 -2.79
C ARG A 35 10.89 36.10 -3.83
N VAL A 36 12.00 35.87 -4.54
CA VAL A 36 12.13 34.75 -5.49
C VAL A 36 13.52 34.10 -5.37
N GLY A 37 13.52 32.77 -5.23
CA GLY A 37 14.73 31.97 -4.99
C GLY A 37 15.69 31.90 -6.19
N PRO A 38 16.91 31.38 -6.01
CA PRO A 38 17.96 31.40 -7.05
C PRO A 38 17.54 30.69 -8.35
N ILE A 39 16.78 29.59 -8.25
CA ILE A 39 16.25 28.86 -9.41
C ILE A 39 15.26 29.73 -10.22
N SER A 40 14.40 30.49 -9.53
CA SER A 40 13.44 31.39 -10.17
C SER A 40 14.12 32.57 -10.85
N ARG A 41 15.21 33.10 -10.26
CA ARG A 41 16.03 34.14 -10.92
C ARG A 41 16.68 33.61 -12.21
N PHE A 42 17.17 32.37 -12.21
CA PHE A 42 17.77 31.76 -13.40
C PHE A 42 16.76 31.59 -14.55
N LEU A 43 15.56 31.10 -14.26
CA LEU A 43 14.48 30.94 -15.25
C LEU A 43 13.99 32.28 -15.83
N ILE A 44 13.80 33.30 -15.00
CA ILE A 44 13.28 34.60 -15.45
C ILE A 44 14.32 35.36 -16.29
N THR A 45 15.61 35.23 -15.98
CA THR A 45 16.68 35.91 -16.74
C THR A 45 16.83 35.34 -18.16
N GLN A 46 16.55 34.05 -18.36
CA GLN A 46 16.53 33.39 -19.67
C GLN A 46 15.31 33.77 -20.52
N MET A 47 14.17 34.12 -19.90
CA MET A 47 12.93 34.47 -20.62
C MET A 47 12.89 35.93 -21.13
N GLY A 48 13.82 36.80 -20.70
CA GLY A 48 13.85 38.21 -21.08
C GLY A 48 14.41 38.53 -22.47
N PHE A 49 14.91 37.53 -23.22
CA PHE A 49 15.63 37.72 -24.49
C PHE A 49 15.09 36.87 -25.66
N LEU A 50 13.77 36.73 -25.74
CA LEU A 50 13.11 36.07 -26.90
C LEU A 50 12.18 37.06 -27.61
N ASP A 51 12.67 37.63 -28.71
CA ASP A 51 11.86 38.39 -29.66
C ASP A 51 10.77 37.49 -30.26
N ALA A 52 9.57 38.04 -30.44
CA ALA A 52 8.32 37.27 -30.56
C ALA A 52 8.12 36.54 -31.91
N LYS A 53 9.16 36.44 -32.75
CA LYS A 53 9.09 35.86 -34.10
C LYS A 53 9.48 34.38 -34.19
N ASP A 54 10.31 33.86 -33.29
CA ASP A 54 10.81 32.46 -33.33
C ASP A 54 10.26 31.54 -32.21
N SER A 55 9.09 31.90 -31.66
CA SER A 55 8.45 31.19 -30.55
C SER A 55 8.15 29.70 -30.80
N LYS A 56 8.11 29.24 -32.06
CA LYS A 56 7.91 27.82 -32.38
C LYS A 56 9.18 26.96 -32.21
N ALA A 57 10.36 27.53 -32.43
CA ALA A 57 11.62 26.78 -32.37
C ALA A 57 12.05 26.44 -30.93
N PHE A 58 11.81 27.34 -29.98
CA PHE A 58 12.17 27.15 -28.57
C PHE A 58 11.13 26.37 -27.76
N MET A 59 9.87 26.30 -28.20
CA MET A 59 8.84 25.54 -27.48
C MET A 59 9.10 24.03 -27.52
N ALA A 60 9.50 23.47 -28.67
CA ALA A 60 9.74 22.03 -28.81
C ALA A 60 10.77 21.44 -27.81
N PRO A 61 11.98 22.02 -27.61
CA PRO A 61 12.92 21.53 -26.61
C PRO A 61 12.43 21.75 -25.17
N ILE A 62 11.63 22.79 -24.89
CA ILE A 62 11.01 22.99 -23.57
C ILE A 62 9.97 21.90 -23.28
N TRP A 63 9.10 21.56 -24.24
CA TRP A 63 8.14 20.46 -24.11
C TRP A 63 8.83 19.09 -23.99
N LEU A 64 9.96 18.88 -24.68
CA LEU A 64 10.80 17.69 -24.50
C LEU A 64 11.43 17.63 -23.10
N LEU A 65 11.96 18.73 -22.58
CA LEU A 65 12.51 18.80 -21.23
C LEU A 65 11.43 18.61 -20.15
N VAL A 66 10.25 19.22 -20.32
CA VAL A 66 9.09 18.99 -19.45
C VAL A 66 8.62 17.54 -19.52
N GLY A 67 8.54 16.94 -20.72
CA GLY A 67 8.23 15.52 -20.89
C GLY A 67 9.26 14.61 -20.21
N PHE A 68 10.55 14.94 -20.31
CA PHE A 68 11.64 14.19 -19.67
C PHE A 68 11.57 14.30 -18.13
N PHE A 69 11.36 15.51 -17.59
CA PHE A 69 11.18 15.73 -16.15
C PHE A 69 9.90 15.07 -15.60
N LEU A 70 8.81 15.06 -16.37
CA LEU A 70 7.58 14.34 -16.00
C LEU A 70 7.77 12.82 -16.07
N SER A 71 8.53 12.30 -17.03
CA SER A 71 8.88 10.86 -17.09
C SER A 71 9.83 10.41 -15.98
N GLY A 72 10.57 11.35 -15.36
CA GLY A 72 11.39 11.10 -14.17
C GLY A 72 10.66 11.26 -12.84
N LEU A 73 9.44 11.80 -12.85
CA LEU A 73 8.57 11.90 -11.67
C LEU A 73 7.75 10.62 -11.49
N GLU A 74 8.42 9.49 -11.27
CA GLU A 74 7.77 8.39 -10.56
C GLU A 74 7.37 8.90 -9.17
N LEU A 75 6.06 9.07 -8.96
CA LEU A 75 5.47 9.41 -7.66
C LEU A 75 5.52 8.17 -6.74
N THR A 76 6.74 7.80 -6.33
CA THR A 76 7.07 6.59 -5.56
C THR A 76 6.35 6.50 -4.20
N GLY A 77 5.74 7.59 -3.73
CA GLY A 77 4.88 7.63 -2.54
C GLY A 77 3.45 7.08 -2.71
N ALA A 78 3.05 6.65 -3.92
CA ALA A 78 1.64 6.38 -4.24
C ALA A 78 1.22 4.88 -4.23
N GLN A 79 2.16 3.93 -4.12
CA GLN A 79 1.87 2.48 -4.22
C GLN A 79 2.10 1.69 -2.92
N SER A 80 2.39 2.32 -1.78
CA SER A 80 2.76 1.61 -0.54
C SER A 80 1.67 0.68 0.03
N VAL A 81 0.42 0.80 -0.42
CA VAL A 81 -0.73 0.05 0.09
C VAL A 81 -1.32 -0.89 -0.96
N GLY A 82 -1.44 -2.17 -0.62
CA GLY A 82 -2.29 -3.17 -1.27
C GLY A 82 -3.47 -3.59 -0.40
N VAL A 83 -4.30 -4.50 -0.90
CA VAL A 83 -5.41 -5.11 -0.13
C VAL A 83 -5.40 -6.62 -0.33
N CYS A 84 -5.77 -7.37 0.72
CA CYS A 84 -5.95 -8.83 0.64
C CYS A 84 -7.33 -9.16 0.08
N TYR A 85 -7.38 -9.98 -0.97
CA TYR A 85 -8.62 -10.54 -1.51
C TYR A 85 -8.87 -11.93 -0.90
N GLY A 86 -9.48 -11.91 0.29
CA GLY A 86 -10.12 -13.08 0.88
C GLY A 86 -11.32 -13.55 0.06
N ARG A 87 -11.58 -14.86 0.10
CA ARG A 87 -12.59 -15.57 -0.72
C ARG A 87 -13.50 -16.49 0.08
N LEU A 88 -13.38 -16.55 1.41
CA LEU A 88 -14.18 -17.40 2.30
C LEU A 88 -15.55 -16.77 2.58
N GLY A 89 -16.31 -16.52 1.52
CA GLY A 89 -17.66 -16.00 1.61
C GLY A 89 -18.57 -16.47 0.47
N ASN A 90 -19.79 -16.86 0.81
CA ASN A 90 -20.77 -17.39 -0.17
C ASN A 90 -21.60 -16.30 -0.88
N ASN A 91 -21.28 -15.02 -0.65
CA ASN A 91 -22.05 -13.85 -1.07
C ASN A 91 -21.18 -12.76 -1.73
N LEU A 92 -19.94 -13.09 -2.11
CA LEU A 92 -18.96 -12.16 -2.64
C LEU A 92 -19.23 -11.82 -4.12
N PRO A 93 -18.80 -10.63 -4.61
CA PRO A 93 -18.85 -10.32 -6.04
C PRO A 93 -17.96 -11.26 -6.86
N SER A 94 -18.34 -11.48 -8.13
CA SER A 94 -17.49 -12.17 -9.11
C SER A 94 -16.12 -11.49 -9.28
N GLU A 95 -15.08 -12.26 -9.58
CA GLU A 95 -13.69 -11.83 -9.66
C GLU A 95 -13.51 -10.59 -10.55
N ALA A 96 -14.14 -10.56 -11.73
CA ALA A 96 -14.10 -9.40 -12.64
C ALA A 96 -14.68 -8.10 -12.03
N LYS A 97 -15.68 -8.21 -11.15
CA LYS A 97 -16.20 -7.06 -10.39
C LYS A 97 -15.20 -6.63 -9.32
N VAL A 98 -14.58 -7.58 -8.63
CA VAL A 98 -13.52 -7.30 -7.64
C VAL A 98 -12.32 -6.60 -8.29
N ILE A 99 -11.81 -7.08 -9.43
CA ILE A 99 -10.68 -6.43 -10.12
C ILE A 99 -11.06 -5.01 -10.58
N ASN A 100 -12.29 -4.79 -11.05
CA ASN A 100 -12.78 -3.45 -11.37
C ASN A 100 -12.94 -2.56 -10.13
N LEU A 101 -13.29 -3.10 -8.96
CA LEU A 101 -13.35 -2.38 -7.70
C LEU A 101 -11.94 -2.00 -7.19
N TYR A 102 -10.94 -2.87 -7.34
CA TYR A 102 -9.53 -2.54 -7.08
C TYR A 102 -9.08 -1.36 -7.95
N LYS A 103 -9.29 -1.47 -9.27
CA LYS A 103 -8.96 -0.41 -10.25
C LYS A 103 -9.65 0.91 -9.94
N SER A 104 -10.95 0.93 -9.68
CA SER A 104 -11.71 2.17 -9.45
C SER A 104 -11.36 2.86 -8.13
N ASN A 105 -10.80 2.13 -7.15
CA ASN A 105 -10.27 2.68 -5.90
C ASN A 105 -8.76 2.96 -5.96
N GLY A 106 -8.10 2.69 -7.10
CA GLY A 106 -6.66 2.90 -7.28
C GLY A 106 -5.77 1.90 -6.51
N ILE A 107 -6.30 0.75 -6.12
CA ILE A 107 -5.58 -0.28 -5.37
C ILE A 107 -4.69 -1.07 -6.34
N GLY A 108 -3.41 -0.69 -6.42
CA GLY A 108 -2.43 -1.27 -7.35
C GLY A 108 -1.78 -2.58 -6.90
N ARG A 109 -2.13 -3.10 -5.71
CA ARG A 109 -1.53 -4.30 -5.09
C ARG A 109 -2.60 -5.20 -4.48
N MET A 110 -2.52 -6.50 -4.76
CA MET A 110 -3.43 -7.54 -4.28
C MET A 110 -2.66 -8.70 -3.63
N ARG A 111 -3.22 -9.28 -2.57
CA ARG A 111 -2.82 -10.61 -2.05
C ARG A 111 -3.96 -11.60 -2.20
N ILE A 112 -3.69 -12.78 -2.77
CA ILE A 112 -4.60 -13.94 -2.78
C ILE A 112 -3.95 -15.12 -2.04
N TYR A 113 -4.76 -15.98 -1.43
CA TYR A 113 -4.28 -17.04 -0.53
C TYR A 113 -4.02 -18.39 -1.22
N GLU A 114 -4.54 -18.54 -2.43
CA GLU A 114 -4.46 -19.75 -3.25
C GLU A 114 -4.38 -19.36 -4.75
N PRO A 115 -3.89 -20.26 -5.64
CA PRO A 115 -3.88 -20.03 -7.08
C PRO A 115 -5.28 -20.16 -7.71
N ASN A 116 -6.15 -19.20 -7.43
CA ASN A 116 -7.52 -19.20 -7.95
C ASN A 116 -7.59 -18.79 -9.43
N GLN A 117 -7.82 -19.75 -10.32
CA GLN A 117 -7.81 -19.54 -11.78
C GLN A 117 -8.81 -18.48 -12.28
N PRO A 118 -10.07 -18.39 -11.78
CA PRO A 118 -10.97 -17.26 -12.10
C PRO A 118 -10.38 -15.88 -11.75
N THR A 119 -9.68 -15.77 -10.62
CA THR A 119 -9.04 -14.51 -10.19
C THR A 119 -7.84 -14.18 -11.06
N LEU A 120 -6.98 -15.16 -11.36
CA LEU A 120 -5.83 -14.98 -12.24
C LEU A 120 -6.25 -14.60 -13.67
N ASN A 121 -7.34 -15.17 -14.19
CA ASN A 121 -7.91 -14.75 -15.47
C ASN A 121 -8.46 -13.32 -15.43
N ALA A 122 -9.15 -12.93 -14.36
CA ALA A 122 -9.68 -11.57 -14.19
C ALA A 122 -8.57 -10.51 -14.00
N LEU A 123 -7.39 -10.89 -13.50
CA LEU A 123 -6.23 -10.02 -13.30
C LEU A 123 -5.44 -9.70 -14.58
N ARG A 124 -5.64 -10.43 -15.68
CA ARG A 124 -4.91 -10.21 -16.94
C ARG A 124 -5.07 -8.76 -17.43
N GLY A 125 -3.95 -8.08 -17.68
CA GLY A 125 -3.92 -6.70 -18.15
C GLY A 125 -4.38 -5.65 -17.12
N SER A 126 -4.56 -6.03 -15.85
CA SER A 126 -5.03 -5.10 -14.79
C SER A 126 -3.94 -4.18 -14.23
N ASN A 127 -2.67 -4.50 -14.47
CA ASN A 127 -1.47 -3.90 -13.84
C ASN A 127 -1.40 -3.97 -12.30
N ILE A 128 -2.33 -4.69 -11.65
CA ILE A 128 -2.31 -4.93 -10.20
C ILE A 128 -1.18 -5.91 -9.88
N GLU A 129 -0.26 -5.50 -9.01
CA GLU A 129 0.82 -6.35 -8.50
C GLU A 129 0.26 -7.42 -7.54
N LEU A 130 0.67 -8.68 -7.74
CA LEU A 130 0.09 -9.83 -7.04
C LEU A 130 1.08 -10.52 -6.08
N ILE A 131 0.64 -10.69 -4.83
CA ILE A 131 1.10 -11.77 -3.94
C ILE A 131 0.19 -12.98 -4.16
N ILE A 132 0.76 -14.10 -4.59
CA ILE A 132 0.06 -15.38 -4.72
C ILE A 132 0.48 -16.34 -3.61
N GLY A 133 -0.49 -16.81 -2.83
CA GLY A 133 -0.29 -17.77 -1.74
C GLY A 133 -0.23 -19.22 -2.23
N ILE A 134 0.59 -20.00 -1.55
CA ILE A 134 0.54 -21.47 -1.57
C ILE A 134 -0.08 -21.91 -0.23
N PRO A 135 -1.29 -22.52 -0.24
CA PRO A 135 -1.95 -23.00 0.97
C PRO A 135 -1.10 -24.02 1.74
N ASN A 136 -1.18 -23.98 3.08
CA ASN A 136 -0.36 -24.82 3.96
C ASN A 136 -0.49 -26.33 3.63
N ASN A 137 -1.71 -26.80 3.36
CA ASN A 137 -2.00 -28.18 2.97
C ASN A 137 -1.37 -28.62 1.62
N ASN A 138 -0.90 -27.67 0.78
CA ASN A 138 -0.28 -27.98 -0.50
C ASN A 138 1.26 -27.96 -0.44
N ILE A 139 1.87 -27.43 0.62
CA ILE A 139 3.34 -27.23 0.72
C ILE A 139 4.11 -28.54 0.59
N GLN A 140 3.66 -29.61 1.26
CA GLN A 140 4.36 -30.91 1.27
C GLN A 140 4.56 -31.47 -0.13
N ALA A 141 3.56 -31.37 -1.00
CA ALA A 141 3.64 -31.87 -2.38
C ALA A 141 4.71 -31.15 -3.21
N LEU A 142 5.00 -29.88 -2.89
CA LEU A 142 5.98 -29.04 -3.61
C LEU A 142 7.41 -29.24 -3.12
N THR A 143 7.63 -30.17 -2.17
CA THR A 143 8.96 -30.68 -1.85
C THR A 143 9.49 -31.64 -2.94
N ASP A 144 8.62 -32.13 -3.82
CA ASP A 144 9.01 -32.69 -5.12
C ASP A 144 9.26 -31.58 -6.15
N ALA A 145 10.38 -31.67 -6.87
CA ALA A 145 10.82 -30.64 -7.81
C ALA A 145 10.00 -30.61 -9.11
N ALA A 146 9.43 -31.75 -9.55
CA ALA A 146 8.56 -31.79 -10.73
C ALA A 146 7.20 -31.18 -10.40
N ALA A 147 6.62 -31.50 -9.24
CA ALA A 147 5.39 -30.89 -8.74
C ALA A 147 5.52 -29.37 -8.58
N ALA A 148 6.64 -28.87 -8.02
CA ALA A 148 6.91 -27.44 -7.95
C ALA A 148 7.07 -26.78 -9.33
N THR A 149 7.71 -27.47 -10.29
CA THR A 149 7.85 -26.99 -11.67
C THR A 149 6.49 -26.89 -12.37
N SER A 150 5.63 -27.90 -12.23
CA SER A 150 4.25 -27.87 -12.74
C SER A 150 3.44 -26.77 -12.07
N TRP A 151 3.54 -26.59 -10.75
CA TRP A 151 2.85 -25.51 -10.04
C TRP A 151 3.24 -24.12 -10.59
N VAL A 152 4.53 -23.88 -10.85
CA VAL A 152 5.00 -22.62 -11.45
C VAL A 152 4.56 -22.49 -12.91
N GLN A 153 4.52 -23.58 -13.69
CA GLN A 153 3.98 -23.57 -15.04
C GLN A 153 2.50 -23.16 -15.04
N ASP A 154 1.69 -23.84 -14.25
CA ASP A 154 0.24 -23.73 -14.28
C ASP A 154 -0.28 -22.42 -13.69
N ASN A 155 0.32 -21.96 -12.59
CA ASN A 155 -0.19 -20.86 -11.78
C ASN A 155 0.57 -19.54 -11.96
N VAL A 156 1.75 -19.57 -12.60
CA VAL A 156 2.56 -18.37 -12.87
C VAL A 156 2.83 -18.20 -14.36
N LYS A 157 3.51 -19.15 -15.03
CA LYS A 157 3.94 -18.97 -16.43
C LYS A 157 2.77 -18.88 -17.41
N ASN A 158 1.69 -19.65 -17.21
CA ASN A 158 0.50 -19.56 -18.05
C ASN A 158 -0.21 -18.19 -17.95
N TYR A 159 0.08 -17.39 -16.92
CA TYR A 159 -0.51 -16.07 -16.65
C TYR A 159 0.46 -14.90 -16.84
N TRP A 160 1.76 -15.16 -16.97
CA TRP A 160 2.78 -14.15 -17.22
C TRP A 160 2.91 -13.83 -18.72
N PRO A 161 3.09 -12.56 -19.13
CA PRO A 161 3.23 -11.35 -18.30
C PRO A 161 1.90 -10.64 -17.98
N ASP A 162 0.75 -11.15 -18.44
CA ASP A 162 -0.55 -10.49 -18.28
C ASP A 162 -0.95 -10.24 -16.82
N VAL A 163 -0.56 -11.13 -15.90
CA VAL A 163 -0.69 -10.98 -14.46
C VAL A 163 0.66 -10.57 -13.88
N LYS A 164 0.68 -9.42 -13.20
CA LYS A 164 1.90 -8.82 -12.64
C LYS A 164 2.27 -9.44 -11.29
N PHE A 165 2.73 -10.69 -11.31
CA PHE A 165 3.25 -11.37 -10.11
C PHE A 165 4.42 -10.57 -9.51
N ARG A 166 4.43 -10.45 -8.18
CA ARG A 166 5.45 -9.75 -7.39
C ARG A 166 6.07 -10.69 -6.36
N TYR A 167 5.23 -11.37 -5.57
CA TYR A 167 5.66 -12.33 -4.55
C TYR A 167 4.90 -13.65 -4.64
N ILE A 168 5.59 -14.75 -4.33
CA ILE A 168 4.97 -16.04 -4.02
C ILE A 168 5.15 -16.29 -2.52
N ALA A 169 4.05 -16.40 -1.79
CA ALA A 169 4.04 -16.68 -0.36
C ALA A 169 3.83 -18.19 -0.12
N VAL A 170 4.93 -18.91 0.14
CA VAL A 170 4.93 -20.34 0.43
C VAL A 170 4.52 -20.54 1.89
N GLY A 171 3.23 -20.79 2.10
CA GLY A 171 2.62 -20.88 3.42
C GLY A 171 2.25 -19.53 4.05
N ASN A 172 1.31 -19.61 4.98
CA ASN A 172 0.84 -18.52 5.81
C ASN A 172 0.78 -18.96 7.27
N GLU A 173 1.46 -18.22 8.15
CA GLU A 173 1.42 -18.38 9.61
C GLU A 173 1.71 -19.82 10.04
N VAL A 174 2.78 -20.40 9.47
CA VAL A 174 3.27 -21.73 9.85
C VAL A 174 4.18 -21.60 11.07
N HIS A 175 3.88 -22.33 12.13
CA HIS A 175 4.66 -22.37 13.36
C HIS A 175 5.61 -23.58 13.39
N PRO A 176 6.71 -23.54 14.17
CA PRO A 176 7.73 -24.59 14.18
C PRO A 176 7.23 -26.00 14.57
N ASN A 177 6.12 -26.06 15.31
CA ASN A 177 5.51 -27.31 15.79
C ASN A 177 4.45 -27.87 14.81
N ASP A 178 4.12 -27.15 13.74
CA ASP A 178 3.16 -27.64 12.76
C ASP A 178 3.77 -28.78 11.94
N ALA A 179 2.95 -29.80 11.63
CA ALA A 179 3.38 -30.91 10.78
C ALA A 179 3.95 -30.47 9.41
N VAL A 180 3.52 -29.30 8.93
CA VAL A 180 3.95 -28.70 7.65
C VAL A 180 5.27 -27.92 7.73
N ALA A 181 5.74 -27.53 8.92
CA ALA A 181 6.88 -26.62 9.09
C ALA A 181 8.16 -27.10 8.39
N GLN A 182 8.44 -28.41 8.50
CA GLN A 182 9.57 -29.08 7.85
C GLN A 182 9.58 -28.98 6.32
N PHE A 183 8.41 -28.75 5.68
CA PHE A 183 8.27 -28.71 4.22
C PHE A 183 8.37 -27.30 3.63
N VAL A 184 8.27 -26.23 4.45
CA VAL A 184 8.25 -24.84 3.98
C VAL A 184 9.51 -24.49 3.21
N LEU A 185 10.70 -24.67 3.81
CA LEU A 185 11.96 -24.32 3.15
C LEU A 185 12.26 -25.17 1.90
N PRO A 186 12.10 -26.51 1.90
CA PRO A 186 12.26 -27.31 0.67
C PRO A 186 11.30 -26.87 -0.45
N ALA A 187 10.04 -26.57 -0.14
CA ALA A 187 9.09 -26.06 -1.13
C ALA A 187 9.50 -24.66 -1.66
N MET A 188 9.93 -23.74 -0.78
CA MET A 188 10.48 -22.44 -1.20
C MET A 188 11.67 -22.58 -2.15
N GLN A 189 12.58 -23.52 -1.87
CA GLN A 189 13.74 -23.80 -2.72
C GLN A 189 13.31 -24.31 -4.10
N ASN A 190 12.42 -25.30 -4.16
CA ASN A 190 11.94 -25.85 -5.43
C ASN A 190 11.16 -24.82 -6.27
N ILE A 191 10.27 -24.05 -5.65
CA ILE A 191 9.51 -22.98 -6.33
C ILE A 191 10.47 -21.90 -6.85
N SER A 192 11.48 -21.50 -6.06
CA SER A 192 12.50 -20.53 -6.49
C SER A 192 13.37 -21.06 -7.64
N ASN A 193 13.73 -22.34 -7.63
CA ASN A 193 14.44 -22.99 -8.72
C ASN A 193 13.60 -23.00 -10.01
N ALA A 194 12.31 -23.31 -9.93
CA ALA A 194 11.40 -23.29 -11.08
C ALA A 194 11.16 -21.86 -11.63
N ILE A 195 11.07 -20.86 -10.75
CA ILE A 195 11.00 -19.44 -11.12
C ILE A 195 12.30 -18.96 -11.79
N ALA A 196 13.46 -19.39 -11.29
CA ALA A 196 14.76 -19.10 -11.90
C ALA A 196 14.95 -19.79 -13.27
N ALA A 197 14.49 -21.05 -13.41
CA ALA A 197 14.47 -21.75 -14.68
C ALA A 197 13.55 -21.08 -15.72
N ALA A 198 12.48 -20.42 -15.26
CA ALA A 198 11.62 -19.57 -16.08
C ALA A 198 12.22 -18.18 -16.40
N LYS A 199 13.38 -17.84 -15.81
CA LYS A 199 14.04 -16.51 -15.87
C LYS A 199 13.22 -15.37 -15.25
N LEU A 200 12.39 -15.68 -14.24
CA LEU A 200 11.49 -14.73 -13.58
C LEU A 200 11.96 -14.32 -12.17
N GLN A 201 13.12 -14.79 -11.71
CA GLN A 201 13.62 -14.60 -10.35
C GLN A 201 13.87 -13.15 -9.95
N ASP A 202 14.02 -12.23 -10.92
CA ASP A 202 14.24 -10.81 -10.66
C ASP A 202 12.94 -9.99 -10.64
N GLN A 203 11.84 -10.55 -11.16
CA GLN A 203 10.51 -9.96 -11.13
C GLN A 203 9.64 -10.54 -10.01
N ILE A 204 9.79 -11.85 -9.74
CA ILE A 204 8.95 -12.61 -8.81
C ILE A 204 9.85 -13.16 -7.69
N LYS A 205 9.69 -12.66 -6.46
CA LYS A 205 10.46 -13.14 -5.29
C LYS A 205 9.66 -14.17 -4.49
N VAL A 206 10.30 -15.29 -4.15
CA VAL A 206 9.72 -16.35 -3.31
C VAL A 206 9.98 -16.04 -1.85
N SER A 207 8.93 -16.07 -1.03
CA SER A 207 8.97 -15.83 0.41
C SER A 207 8.01 -16.78 1.16
N THR A 208 7.91 -16.64 2.47
CA THR A 208 6.86 -17.20 3.32
C THR A 208 6.24 -16.08 4.14
N SER A 209 4.98 -16.23 4.54
CA SER A 209 4.26 -15.26 5.38
C SER A 209 4.19 -15.77 6.81
N ILE A 210 4.76 -15.04 7.78
CA ILE A 210 4.70 -15.38 9.21
C ILE A 210 3.77 -14.42 9.96
N ASP A 211 3.35 -14.78 11.18
CA ASP A 211 2.71 -13.84 12.11
C ASP A 211 3.75 -13.20 13.06
N THR A 212 3.27 -12.34 13.96
CA THR A 212 4.11 -11.71 14.98
C THR A 212 4.48 -12.59 16.18
N THR A 213 3.94 -13.80 16.31
CA THR A 213 4.11 -14.68 17.49
C THR A 213 5.44 -15.46 17.47
N LEU A 214 6.12 -15.54 16.32
CA LEU A 214 7.46 -16.13 16.24
C LEU A 214 8.51 -15.30 17.01
N VAL A 215 8.23 -14.02 17.28
CA VAL A 215 9.03 -13.14 18.14
C VAL A 215 8.50 -13.18 19.58
N GLU A 216 9.25 -13.85 20.46
CA GLU A 216 8.86 -14.08 21.86
C GLU A 216 9.08 -12.85 22.72
N ASN A 217 10.28 -12.25 22.64
CA ASN A 217 10.55 -10.96 23.28
C ASN A 217 10.35 -9.84 22.27
N SER A 218 9.42 -8.94 22.53
CA SER A 218 9.07 -7.79 21.67
C SER A 218 9.06 -6.45 22.41
N PHE A 219 9.43 -6.40 23.70
CA PHE A 219 9.38 -5.20 24.51
C PHE A 219 10.65 -4.98 25.36
N PRO A 220 11.31 -3.80 25.26
CA PRO A 220 11.12 -2.79 24.23
C PRO A 220 11.51 -3.34 22.84
N PRO A 221 11.12 -2.70 21.72
CA PRO A 221 11.30 -3.28 20.38
C PRO A 221 12.74 -3.65 20.00
N SER A 222 13.77 -2.96 20.50
CA SER A 222 15.18 -3.39 20.37
C SER A 222 15.46 -4.79 20.91
N GLN A 223 14.73 -5.22 21.94
CA GLN A 223 14.84 -6.56 22.52
C GLN A 223 14.15 -7.65 21.69
N GLY A 224 13.46 -7.27 20.61
CA GLY A 224 12.99 -8.13 19.53
C GLY A 224 13.89 -9.34 19.25
N SER A 225 13.39 -10.55 19.48
CA SER A 225 14.10 -11.81 19.18
C SER A 225 13.14 -12.95 18.90
N PHE A 226 13.45 -13.76 17.87
CA PHE A 226 12.73 -15.02 17.62
C PHE A 226 12.84 -15.96 18.82
N SER A 227 11.77 -16.70 19.10
CA SER A 227 11.77 -17.69 20.19
C SER A 227 12.82 -18.77 19.96
N GLY A 228 13.33 -19.39 21.04
CA GLY A 228 14.30 -20.48 20.93
C GLY A 228 13.79 -21.62 20.04
N ALA A 229 12.51 -21.98 20.18
CA ALA A 229 11.82 -22.97 19.35
C ALA A 229 11.64 -22.54 17.88
N ALA A 230 11.51 -21.24 17.60
CA ALA A 230 11.42 -20.73 16.23
C ALA A 230 12.74 -20.72 15.48
N THR A 231 13.90 -20.63 16.16
CA THR A 231 15.21 -20.47 15.52
C THR A 231 15.55 -21.57 14.50
N SER A 232 15.19 -22.83 14.78
CA SER A 232 15.44 -23.98 13.90
C SER A 232 14.65 -23.91 12.58
N PHE A 233 13.45 -23.34 12.63
CA PHE A 233 12.56 -23.13 11.49
C PHE A 233 12.91 -21.85 10.72
N ILE A 234 13.01 -20.71 11.41
CA ILE A 234 13.07 -19.39 10.75
C ILE A 234 14.47 -19.00 10.29
N ASN A 235 15.55 -19.41 10.98
CA ASN A 235 16.91 -18.98 10.59
C ASN A 235 17.35 -19.56 9.23
N PRO A 236 17.06 -20.83 8.88
CA PRO A 236 17.29 -21.35 7.52
C PRO A 236 16.49 -20.60 6.44
N ILE A 237 15.25 -20.23 6.74
CA ILE A 237 14.39 -19.44 5.85
C ILE A 237 14.98 -18.04 5.64
N ILE A 238 15.36 -17.33 6.70
CA ILE A 238 16.01 -16.01 6.63
C ILE A 238 17.26 -16.06 5.75
N LYS A 239 18.13 -17.06 5.92
CA LYS A 239 19.33 -17.26 5.08
C LYS A 239 18.98 -17.48 3.61
N PHE A 240 17.90 -18.20 3.32
CA PHE A 240 17.39 -18.37 1.97
C PHE A 240 16.87 -17.04 1.38
N LEU A 241 16.09 -16.26 2.12
CA LEU A 241 15.54 -14.98 1.65
C LEU A 241 16.67 -13.99 1.32
N VAL A 242 17.65 -13.85 2.22
CA VAL A 242 18.84 -13.01 2.02
C VAL A 242 19.61 -13.41 0.76
N ARG A 243 19.82 -14.72 0.53
CA ARG A 243 20.53 -15.23 -0.66
C ARG A 243 19.82 -14.89 -1.99
N ASN A 244 18.49 -14.86 -2.00
CA ASN A 244 17.69 -14.64 -3.21
C ASN A 244 17.22 -13.18 -3.39
N GLY A 245 17.60 -12.28 -2.47
CA GLY A 245 17.15 -10.89 -2.48
C GLY A 245 15.63 -10.74 -2.30
N ALA A 246 15.00 -11.67 -1.57
CA ALA A 246 13.57 -11.67 -1.29
C ALA A 246 13.29 -10.99 0.07
N PRO A 247 12.14 -10.31 0.25
CA PRO A 247 11.70 -9.84 1.55
C PRO A 247 11.14 -11.01 2.40
N LEU A 248 11.03 -10.79 3.71
CA LEU A 248 10.14 -11.59 4.57
C LEU A 248 8.74 -10.97 4.56
N LEU A 249 7.69 -11.79 4.45
CA LEU A 249 6.31 -11.34 4.57
C LEU A 249 5.84 -11.56 6.02
N ILE A 250 5.22 -10.55 6.64
CA ILE A 250 4.75 -10.61 8.02
C ILE A 250 3.32 -10.06 8.12
N ASN A 251 2.44 -10.83 8.73
CA ASN A 251 1.09 -10.42 9.13
C ASN A 251 1.18 -9.67 10.48
N VAL A 252 0.87 -8.37 10.49
CA VAL A 252 1.06 -7.48 11.65
C VAL A 252 -0.27 -6.90 12.10
N TYR A 253 -0.78 -7.39 13.25
CA TYR A 253 -2.09 -7.01 13.78
C TYR A 253 -2.01 -6.34 15.16
N PRO A 254 -1.92 -4.99 15.22
CA PRO A 254 -2.08 -4.24 16.45
C PRO A 254 -3.40 -4.53 17.19
N TYR A 255 -4.45 -4.91 16.46
CA TYR A 255 -5.73 -5.34 17.02
C TYR A 255 -5.57 -6.51 18.01
N PHE A 256 -5.01 -7.65 17.56
CA PHE A 256 -4.90 -8.84 18.41
C PHE A 256 -3.97 -8.62 19.61
N ALA A 257 -2.85 -7.92 19.41
CA ALA A 257 -1.94 -7.53 20.48
C ALA A 257 -2.67 -6.67 21.55
N TYR A 258 -3.44 -5.66 21.13
CA TYR A 258 -4.27 -4.86 22.03
C TYR A 258 -5.30 -5.72 22.79
N THR A 259 -6.09 -6.55 22.10
CA THR A 259 -7.14 -7.34 22.77
C THR A 259 -6.60 -8.45 23.66
N GLY A 260 -5.38 -8.94 23.42
CA GLY A 260 -4.68 -9.88 24.29
C GLY A 260 -4.13 -9.24 25.57
N ASN A 261 -3.85 -7.93 25.58
CA ASN A 261 -3.34 -7.21 26.75
C ASN A 261 -3.85 -5.75 26.83
N PRO A 262 -5.17 -5.53 26.97
CA PRO A 262 -5.77 -4.19 26.95
C PRO A 262 -5.49 -3.38 28.24
N GLN A 263 -4.90 -4.02 29.27
CA GLN A 263 -4.47 -3.37 30.51
C GLN A 263 -3.11 -2.67 30.34
N SER A 264 -2.23 -3.22 29.50
CA SER A 264 -0.89 -2.66 29.25
C SER A 264 -0.79 -1.87 27.93
N ILE A 265 -1.67 -2.18 26.97
CA ILE A 265 -1.70 -1.57 25.65
C ILE A 265 -2.96 -0.69 25.57
N SER A 266 -2.79 0.62 25.42
CA SER A 266 -3.93 1.53 25.24
C SER A 266 -4.50 1.44 23.82
N LEU A 267 -5.81 1.60 23.68
CA LEU A 267 -6.48 1.62 22.38
C LEU A 267 -5.91 2.72 21.46
N SER A 268 -5.55 3.88 22.01
CA SER A 268 -4.93 4.97 21.25
C SER A 268 -3.55 4.62 20.69
N TYR A 269 -2.78 3.78 21.37
CA TYR A 269 -1.50 3.28 20.87
C TYR A 269 -1.70 2.30 19.71
N ALA A 270 -2.74 1.45 19.78
CA ALA A 270 -3.07 0.50 18.72
C ALA A 270 -3.72 1.16 17.48
N LEU A 271 -4.45 2.27 17.65
CA LEU A 271 -5.14 3.02 16.58
C LEU A 271 -4.33 4.19 15.97
N PHE A 272 -3.05 4.35 16.30
CA PHE A 272 -2.20 5.48 15.89
C PHE A 272 -2.70 6.87 16.37
N THR A 273 -3.53 6.93 17.42
CA THR A 273 -4.12 8.18 17.95
C THR A 273 -3.50 8.66 19.26
N SER A 274 -2.39 8.06 19.71
CA SER A 274 -1.64 8.55 20.86
C SER A 274 -1.17 10.00 20.65
N PRO A 275 -1.36 10.91 21.62
CA PRO A 275 -0.90 12.30 21.51
C PRO A 275 0.63 12.44 21.57
N GLY A 276 1.35 11.39 21.99
CA GLY A 276 2.80 11.42 22.17
C GLY A 276 3.45 10.04 22.08
N VAL A 277 4.73 9.98 22.46
CA VAL A 277 5.48 8.72 22.60
C VAL A 277 4.89 7.93 23.77
N VAL A 278 4.57 6.66 23.53
CA VAL A 278 4.04 5.72 24.54
C VAL A 278 5.17 4.85 25.10
N VAL A 279 6.09 4.41 24.22
CA VAL A 279 7.25 3.61 24.59
C VAL A 279 8.52 4.35 24.15
N THR A 280 9.40 4.64 25.11
CA THR A 280 10.77 5.09 24.81
C THR A 280 11.69 3.89 24.95
N ASP A 281 12.23 3.42 23.84
CA ASP A 281 13.21 2.35 23.79
C ASP A 281 14.61 2.93 24.01
N PRO A 282 15.30 2.58 25.11
CA PRO A 282 16.59 3.17 25.46
C PRO A 282 17.68 2.81 24.44
N GLU A 283 17.56 1.65 23.78
CA GLU A 283 18.54 1.23 22.79
C GLU A 283 18.31 1.98 21.46
N GLY A 284 19.18 2.95 21.18
CA GLY A 284 19.03 3.85 20.03
C GLY A 284 18.02 4.98 20.23
N ASN A 285 17.53 5.20 21.46
CA ASN A 285 16.66 6.33 21.85
C ASN A 285 15.43 6.50 20.93
N ARG A 286 14.67 5.41 20.72
CA ARG A 286 13.54 5.38 19.77
C ARG A 286 12.21 5.58 20.49
N GLY A 287 11.45 6.59 20.08
CA GLY A 287 10.12 6.87 20.61
C GLY A 287 9.01 6.30 19.73
N TYR A 288 8.32 5.27 20.22
CA TYR A 288 7.17 4.65 19.54
C TYR A 288 5.87 5.34 19.93
N ARG A 289 5.14 5.85 18.92
CA ARG A 289 3.84 6.52 19.08
C ARG A 289 2.64 5.62 18.76
N ASN A 290 2.88 4.51 18.08
CA ASN A 290 1.87 3.52 17.72
C ASN A 290 2.43 2.09 17.89
N LEU A 291 1.54 1.14 18.09
CA LEU A 291 1.89 -0.26 18.33
C LEU A 291 2.40 -0.98 17.07
N PHE A 292 1.98 -0.55 15.88
CA PHE A 292 2.41 -1.13 14.60
C PHE A 292 3.92 -1.00 14.40
N ASP A 293 4.48 0.18 14.63
CA ASP A 293 5.92 0.43 14.58
C ASP A 293 6.68 -0.41 15.60
N ALA A 294 6.15 -0.55 16.82
CA ALA A 294 6.80 -1.33 17.87
C ALA A 294 6.83 -2.83 17.53
N LEU A 295 5.72 -3.38 17.01
CA LEU A 295 5.66 -4.76 16.53
C LEU A 295 6.63 -4.98 15.35
N LEU A 296 6.65 -4.06 14.39
CA LEU A 296 7.49 -4.18 13.19
C LEU A 296 8.99 -4.01 13.50
N ASP A 297 9.36 -3.08 14.38
CA ASP A 297 10.75 -2.88 14.79
C ASP A 297 11.26 -3.95 15.75
N ALA A 298 10.37 -4.66 16.47
CA ALA A 298 10.71 -5.91 17.14
C ALA A 298 11.11 -6.99 16.13
N HIS A 299 10.43 -7.09 14.99
CA HIS A 299 10.80 -8.02 13.92
C HIS A 299 12.10 -7.63 13.23
N TYR A 300 12.33 -6.34 12.94
CA TYR A 300 13.62 -5.88 12.43
C TYR A 300 14.77 -6.17 13.42
N SER A 301 14.56 -6.02 14.72
CA SER A 301 15.57 -6.35 15.74
C SER A 301 15.82 -7.86 15.86
N ALA A 302 14.77 -8.69 15.70
CA ALA A 302 14.91 -10.14 15.63
C ALA A 302 15.70 -10.59 14.39
N LEU A 303 15.46 -9.97 13.22
CA LEU A 303 16.21 -10.20 11.99
C LEU A 303 17.68 -9.79 12.11
N GLU A 304 17.97 -8.67 12.78
CA GLU A 304 19.35 -8.25 13.06
C GLU A 304 20.09 -9.28 13.92
N LYS A 305 19.46 -9.78 15.00
CA LYS A 305 20.02 -10.85 15.85
C LYS A 305 20.17 -12.20 15.12
N ALA A 306 19.31 -12.47 14.14
CA ALA A 306 19.44 -13.62 13.23
C ALA A 306 20.52 -13.44 12.14
N GLY A 307 21.25 -12.31 12.13
CA GLY A 307 22.32 -12.03 11.17
C GLY A 307 21.85 -11.48 9.83
N ALA A 308 20.63 -10.96 9.75
CA ALA A 308 20.00 -10.44 8.53
C ALA A 308 19.59 -8.94 8.63
N PRO A 309 20.50 -8.02 8.99
CA PRO A 309 20.21 -6.61 9.27
C PRO A 309 19.68 -5.80 8.07
N ASN A 310 19.75 -6.35 6.86
CA ASN A 310 19.31 -5.71 5.62
C ASN A 310 18.10 -6.41 4.98
N LEU A 311 17.55 -7.45 5.61
CA LEU A 311 16.37 -8.13 5.09
C LEU A 311 15.15 -7.22 5.22
N LYS A 312 14.49 -6.94 4.09
CA LYS A 312 13.28 -6.11 4.04
C LYS A 312 12.08 -6.90 4.55
N ILE A 313 11.17 -6.21 5.24
CA ILE A 313 9.85 -6.75 5.59
C ILE A 313 8.81 -6.15 4.63
N VAL A 314 7.89 -7.00 4.15
CA VAL A 314 6.61 -6.59 3.57
C VAL A 314 5.54 -6.96 4.58
N VAL A 315 4.70 -5.99 4.97
CA VAL A 315 3.57 -6.27 5.85
C VAL A 315 2.46 -6.89 5.00
N SER A 316 2.38 -8.21 5.00
CA SER A 316 1.55 -9.00 4.10
C SER A 316 0.08 -9.06 4.50
N GLU A 317 -0.23 -8.68 5.74
CA GLU A 317 -1.56 -8.38 6.27
C GLU A 317 -1.48 -7.35 7.40
N SER A 318 -2.47 -6.47 7.49
CA SER A 318 -2.78 -5.70 8.69
C SER A 318 -4.23 -5.21 8.64
N GLY A 319 -4.99 -5.33 9.73
CA GLY A 319 -6.40 -4.97 9.75
C GLY A 319 -6.99 -4.79 11.14
N TRP A 320 -8.24 -4.32 11.17
CA TRP A 320 -9.02 -4.13 12.38
C TRP A 320 -10.51 -4.43 12.10
N PRO A 321 -11.13 -5.40 12.78
CA PRO A 321 -12.49 -5.82 12.47
C PRO A 321 -13.53 -4.82 12.97
N SER A 322 -14.60 -4.61 12.20
CA SER A 322 -15.67 -3.67 12.58
C SER A 322 -16.64 -4.23 13.61
N GLU A 323 -16.79 -5.55 13.71
CA GLU A 323 -17.76 -6.22 14.57
C GLU A 323 -17.21 -7.57 15.08
N GLY A 324 -17.96 -8.25 15.95
CA GLY A 324 -17.67 -9.62 16.39
C GLY A 324 -16.77 -9.78 17.63
N GLY A 325 -16.31 -8.69 18.27
CA GLY A 325 -15.51 -8.82 19.49
C GLY A 325 -15.25 -7.52 20.28
N ASN A 326 -14.27 -7.56 21.17
CA ASN A 326 -13.90 -6.42 22.01
C ASN A 326 -13.21 -5.32 21.19
N ALA A 327 -13.59 -4.05 21.43
CA ALA A 327 -13.10 -2.88 20.70
C ALA A 327 -13.26 -2.96 19.15
N THR A 328 -14.16 -3.79 18.67
CA THR A 328 -14.60 -3.79 17.26
C THR A 328 -15.69 -2.73 17.08
N SER A 329 -15.47 -1.79 16.18
CA SER A 329 -16.50 -0.84 15.72
C SER A 329 -16.14 -0.33 14.33
N VAL A 330 -17.12 0.17 13.56
CA VAL A 330 -16.87 0.85 12.28
C VAL A 330 -15.94 2.06 12.46
N GLU A 331 -16.03 2.75 13.59
CA GLU A 331 -15.19 3.90 13.93
C GLU A 331 -13.73 3.51 14.23
N ASN A 332 -13.51 2.48 15.05
CA ASN A 332 -12.16 1.99 15.37
C ASN A 332 -11.48 1.43 14.12
N ALA A 333 -12.20 0.60 13.35
CA ALA A 333 -11.69 0.05 12.11
C ALA A 333 -11.37 1.15 11.08
N GLY A 334 -12.30 2.09 10.86
CA GLY A 334 -12.10 3.22 9.95
C GLY A 334 -10.93 4.11 10.37
N THR A 335 -10.74 4.33 11.68
CA THR A 335 -9.60 5.05 12.25
C THR A 335 -8.29 4.29 11.98
N PHE A 336 -8.25 2.99 12.27
CA PHE A 336 -7.09 2.14 12.03
C PHE A 336 -6.64 2.17 10.57
N TYR A 337 -7.53 1.83 9.62
CA TYR A 337 -7.19 1.79 8.20
C TYR A 337 -6.78 3.16 7.67
N LYS A 338 -7.49 4.24 8.04
CA LYS A 338 -7.15 5.61 7.64
C LYS A 338 -5.75 6.01 8.13
N ASN A 339 -5.42 5.69 9.38
CA ASN A 339 -4.15 6.09 9.95
C ASN A 339 -3.00 5.22 9.42
N LEU A 340 -3.19 3.90 9.30
CA LEU A 340 -2.22 2.99 8.72
C LEU A 340 -1.85 3.40 7.28
N ILE A 341 -2.83 3.68 6.41
CA ILE A 341 -2.59 4.15 5.03
C ILE A 341 -1.74 5.41 4.96
N ASN A 342 -1.88 6.32 5.93
CA ASN A 342 -1.08 7.54 6.00
C ASN A 342 0.30 7.29 6.61
N HIS A 343 0.39 6.44 7.62
CA HIS A 343 1.61 6.11 8.36
C HIS A 343 2.66 5.41 7.50
N VAL A 344 2.26 4.36 6.76
CA VAL A 344 3.17 3.48 6.01
C VAL A 344 3.98 4.17 4.91
N LYS A 345 3.72 5.44 4.62
CA LYS A 345 4.51 6.28 3.71
C LYS A 345 5.86 6.73 4.30
N SER A 346 6.01 6.68 5.63
CA SER A 346 7.12 7.35 6.35
C SER A 346 8.18 6.41 6.94
N GLY A 347 7.89 5.11 7.04
CA GLY A 347 8.75 4.15 7.73
C GLY A 347 8.53 4.11 9.24
N THR A 348 9.40 3.37 9.94
CA THR A 348 9.36 3.16 11.39
C THR A 348 10.49 3.95 12.10
N PRO A 349 10.48 4.07 13.45
CA PRO A 349 11.61 4.65 14.20
C PRO A 349 12.97 3.98 13.96
N LYS A 350 13.01 2.67 13.69
CA LYS A 350 14.25 1.93 13.36
C LYS A 350 14.58 1.97 11.87
N ARG A 351 13.60 2.14 10.98
CA ARG A 351 13.75 2.23 9.51
C ARG A 351 13.04 3.48 8.96
N PRO A 352 13.49 4.70 9.31
CA PRO A 352 12.82 5.94 8.92
C PRO A 352 13.05 6.27 7.44
N GLY A 353 12.10 7.00 6.84
CA GLY A 353 12.20 7.52 5.48
C GLY A 353 12.02 6.48 4.36
N GLN A 354 11.60 5.26 4.70
CA GLN A 354 11.32 4.19 3.74
C GLN A 354 9.85 3.78 3.84
N ALA A 355 9.11 3.85 2.73
CA ALA A 355 7.72 3.40 2.72
C ALA A 355 7.63 1.89 2.98
N ILE A 356 6.69 1.50 3.85
CA ILE A 356 6.44 0.13 4.27
C ILE A 356 5.40 -0.46 3.31
N GLU A 357 5.80 -1.38 2.44
CA GLU A 357 4.85 -2.09 1.59
C GLU A 357 3.89 -2.91 2.47
N THR A 358 2.61 -2.56 2.44
CA THR A 358 1.60 -3.01 3.41
C THR A 358 0.32 -3.44 2.69
N TYR A 359 -0.21 -4.61 3.02
CA TYR A 359 -1.46 -5.13 2.47
C TYR A 359 -2.55 -5.11 3.55
N LEU A 360 -3.64 -4.38 3.29
CA LEU A 360 -4.74 -4.26 4.23
C LEU A 360 -5.61 -5.52 4.21
N PHE A 361 -5.83 -6.12 5.37
CA PHE A 361 -6.75 -7.24 5.54
C PHE A 361 -8.13 -6.71 5.93
N ALA A 362 -9.21 -6.89 5.16
CA ALA A 362 -9.31 -7.50 3.83
C ALA A 362 -10.31 -6.76 2.93
N MET A 363 -10.42 -7.12 1.65
CA MET A 363 -11.32 -6.43 0.72
C MET A 363 -12.80 -6.50 1.13
N PHE A 364 -13.25 -7.65 1.62
CA PHE A 364 -14.65 -7.92 1.97
C PHE A 364 -14.77 -8.64 3.30
N ASP A 365 -15.97 -8.57 3.88
CA ASP A 365 -16.38 -9.40 5.01
C ASP A 365 -16.57 -10.86 4.55
N GLU A 366 -15.85 -11.79 5.19
CA GLU A 366 -15.76 -13.20 4.78
C GLU A 366 -16.66 -14.09 5.64
N ASN A 367 -17.94 -14.17 5.28
CA ASN A 367 -18.99 -14.74 6.14
C ASN A 367 -18.87 -16.25 6.46
N GLN A 368 -17.96 -16.99 5.81
CA GLN A 368 -17.68 -18.40 6.11
C GLN A 368 -16.47 -18.61 7.04
N LYS A 369 -15.76 -17.53 7.44
CA LYS A 369 -14.69 -17.63 8.44
C LYS A 369 -15.23 -17.85 9.85
N SER A 370 -14.34 -18.31 10.73
CA SER A 370 -14.58 -18.57 12.15
C SER A 370 -13.27 -18.30 12.91
N PRO A 371 -13.28 -17.77 14.16
CA PRO A 371 -14.44 -17.33 14.95
C PRO A 371 -15.19 -16.12 14.37
N GLU A 372 -16.29 -15.68 15.00
CA GLU A 372 -17.20 -14.63 14.47
C GLU A 372 -16.47 -13.36 14.01
N ILE A 373 -15.47 -12.92 14.78
CA ILE A 373 -14.67 -11.74 14.47
C ILE A 373 -13.93 -11.79 13.12
N GLU A 374 -13.54 -12.98 12.67
CA GLU A 374 -12.84 -13.18 11.40
C GLU A 374 -13.68 -12.82 10.18
N LYS A 375 -15.00 -12.70 10.35
CA LYS A 375 -15.94 -12.35 9.29
C LYS A 375 -15.96 -10.85 8.99
N HIS A 376 -15.44 -9.99 9.88
CA HIS A 376 -15.76 -8.54 9.91
C HIS A 376 -14.59 -7.59 9.55
N PHE A 377 -13.54 -8.11 8.91
CA PHE A 377 -12.35 -7.36 8.47
C PHE A 377 -12.50 -6.60 7.14
N GLY A 378 -13.67 -6.65 6.49
CA GLY A 378 -13.87 -6.09 5.16
C GLY A 378 -13.76 -4.57 5.10
N LEU A 379 -13.03 -4.06 4.11
CA LEU A 379 -13.03 -2.64 3.70
C LEU A 379 -14.29 -2.26 2.91
N PHE A 380 -14.88 -3.22 2.19
CA PHE A 380 -16.11 -3.06 1.43
C PHE A 380 -17.15 -4.09 1.86
N SER A 381 -18.42 -3.68 1.82
CA SER A 381 -19.55 -4.60 1.92
C SER A 381 -19.67 -5.49 0.68
N ARG A 382 -20.43 -6.58 0.77
CA ARG A 382 -20.85 -7.41 -0.39
C ARG A 382 -21.46 -6.60 -1.55
N GLY A 383 -22.07 -5.46 -1.25
CA GLY A 383 -22.66 -4.52 -2.23
C GLY A 383 -21.63 -3.61 -2.89
N GLN A 384 -20.33 -3.85 -2.69
CA GLN A 384 -19.20 -3.04 -3.14
C GLN A 384 -19.20 -1.59 -2.59
N GLN A 385 -20.05 -1.30 -1.59
CA GLN A 385 -20.03 -0.01 -0.89
C GLN A 385 -18.90 -0.01 0.14
N PRO A 386 -18.05 1.04 0.20
CA PRO A 386 -16.99 1.14 1.20
C PRO A 386 -17.60 1.24 2.61
N LYS A 387 -17.03 0.50 3.56
CA LYS A 387 -17.40 0.58 5.00
C LYS A 387 -16.78 1.79 5.69
N TYR A 388 -15.69 2.34 5.13
CA TYR A 388 -14.90 3.41 5.74
C TYR A 388 -14.60 4.54 4.73
N GLN A 389 -14.53 5.78 5.23
CA GLN A 389 -14.12 6.94 4.44
C GLN A 389 -12.59 7.02 4.34
N ILE A 390 -12.00 6.12 3.55
CA ILE A 390 -10.56 5.98 3.31
C ILE A 390 -10.20 6.22 1.84
N SER A 391 -8.94 6.55 1.57
CA SER A 391 -8.42 6.74 0.21
C SER A 391 -7.06 6.07 0.07
N PHE A 392 -6.92 5.18 -0.90
CA PHE A 392 -5.72 4.36 -1.14
C PHE A 392 -4.59 5.12 -1.88
N GLY A 393 -4.65 6.45 -1.93
CA GLY A 393 -3.65 7.31 -2.58
C GLY A 393 -3.89 7.58 -4.07
N ASN A 394 -4.49 6.64 -4.81
CA ASN A 394 -4.61 6.68 -6.27
C ASN A 394 -6.04 6.88 -6.80
N ALA A 395 -6.95 7.45 -6.01
CA ALA A 395 -8.23 7.90 -6.56
C ALA A 395 -7.96 9.10 -7.49
N ASN A 396 -8.08 8.88 -8.81
CA ASN A 396 -7.87 9.90 -9.86
C ASN A 396 -8.51 11.23 -9.46
N ARG A 397 -7.68 12.17 -8.97
CA ARG A 397 -8.13 13.53 -8.66
C ARG A 397 -8.22 14.29 -9.96
N TYR A 398 -9.38 14.23 -10.60
CA TYR A 398 -9.74 15.17 -11.64
C TYR A 398 -9.68 16.59 -11.06
N MET A 399 -8.61 17.32 -11.37
CA MET A 399 -8.62 18.76 -11.18
C MET A 399 -9.39 19.39 -12.34
N PHE A 400 -10.46 20.11 -12.00
CA PHE A 400 -11.05 21.08 -12.92
C PHE A 400 -10.14 22.31 -12.96
N VAL A 401 -9.32 22.41 -14.00
CA VAL A 401 -8.57 23.64 -14.26
C VAL A 401 -9.51 24.61 -14.96
N TYR A 402 -9.84 25.70 -14.27
CA TYR A 402 -10.68 26.76 -14.81
C TYR A 402 -9.80 27.78 -15.54
N ASN A 403 -9.91 27.86 -16.86
CA ASN A 403 -9.08 28.78 -17.64
C ASN A 403 -9.82 30.12 -17.83
N SER A 404 -9.44 31.13 -17.03
CA SER A 404 -10.09 32.44 -16.96
C SER A 404 -10.00 33.27 -18.26
N LEU A 405 -9.15 32.89 -19.21
CA LEU A 405 -9.03 33.57 -20.50
C LEU A 405 -10.13 33.19 -21.50
N ASN A 406 -10.67 31.97 -21.40
CA ASN A 406 -11.58 31.40 -22.40
C ASN A 406 -12.92 30.87 -21.83
N ASN A 407 -13.20 31.04 -20.52
CA ASN A 407 -14.42 30.57 -19.84
C ASN A 407 -14.76 29.08 -20.04
N ASN A 408 -13.76 28.24 -20.31
CA ASN A 408 -13.92 26.79 -20.43
C ASN A 408 -13.24 26.09 -19.26
N ALA A 409 -13.95 25.16 -18.64
CA ALA A 409 -13.39 24.20 -17.70
C ALA A 409 -12.83 23.01 -18.49
N SER A 410 -11.58 22.64 -18.24
CA SER A 410 -10.96 21.45 -18.83
C SER A 410 -10.68 20.42 -17.75
N MET A 411 -11.15 19.19 -17.97
CA MET A 411 -10.91 18.07 -17.07
C MET A 411 -9.51 17.50 -17.35
N LEU A 412 -8.56 17.74 -16.44
CA LEU A 412 -7.23 17.14 -16.56
C LEU A 412 -7.19 15.84 -15.75
N CYS A 413 -6.92 14.73 -16.42
CA CYS A 413 -6.52 13.50 -15.76
C CYS A 413 -5.05 13.64 -15.35
N ILE A 414 -4.76 13.56 -14.05
CA ILE A 414 -3.40 13.49 -13.54
C ILE A 414 -3.15 12.01 -13.25
N GLN A 415 -2.22 11.42 -14.02
CA GLN A 415 -1.74 10.05 -13.82
C GLN A 415 -0.67 9.99 -12.73
#